data_AF-A0A2D6RLA9-F1
#
_entry.id   AF-A0A2D6RLA9-F1
#
_cell.length_a   1.000
_cell.length_b   1.000
_cell.length_c   1.000
_cell.angle_alpha   90.00
_cell.angle_beta   90.00
_cell.angle_gamma   90.00
#
_symmetry.space_group_name_H-M   'P 1'
#
loop_
_entity.id
_entity.type
_entity.pdbx_description
1 polymer ?
#
loop_
_entity_poly.entity_id
_entity_poly.type
_entity_poly.pdbx_seq_one_letter_code
_entity_poly.pdbx_strand_id
1 'polypeptide(L)'
;MKLELFSLITILILRVSVLLVPEVDVTFFNVIVHHFWFGIPIFVLGYFLRKSWILGVGLGFMIDQLFFLLLGGGGDIEYWGLPSMSGVLVLVGLLLGRRIF
;
A
#
# COMPACT_ATOMS: atom_id res chain seq x y z
N MET A 1 15.53 -11.10 11.59
CA MET A 1 15.35 -12.38 10.87
C MET A 1 13.92 -12.90 10.79
N LYS A 2 13.21 -13.33 11.86
CA LYS A 2 11.85 -13.92 11.71
C LYS A 2 10.76 -12.95 11.21
N LEU A 3 10.88 -11.68 11.56
CA LEU A 3 9.89 -10.63 11.26
C LEU A 3 9.94 -10.13 9.81
N GLU A 4 11.15 -10.01 9.27
CA GLU A 4 11.40 -9.52 7.92
C GLU A 4 10.91 -10.54 6.90
N LEU A 5 11.21 -11.83 7.14
CA LEU A 5 10.72 -12.91 6.31
C LEU A 5 9.19 -13.00 6.30
N PHE A 6 8.55 -12.83 7.47
CA PHE A 6 7.09 -12.81 7.55
C PHE A 6 6.49 -11.65 6.74
N SER A 7 7.05 -10.45 6.89
CA SER A 7 6.59 -9.26 6.16
C SER A 7 6.77 -9.43 4.64
N LEU A 8 7.90 -10.01 4.21
CA LEU A 8 8.16 -10.32 2.81
C LEU A 8 7.14 -11.32 2.25
N ILE A 9 6.88 -12.41 2.99
CA ILE A 9 5.87 -13.41 2.59
C ILE A 9 4.48 -12.78 2.51
N THR A 10 4.09 -11.94 3.46
CA THR A 10 2.82 -11.21 3.42
C THR A 10 2.71 -10.34 2.17
N ILE A 11 3.77 -9.59 1.82
CA ILE A 11 3.80 -8.77 0.60
C ILE A 11 3.62 -9.67 -0.63
N LEU A 12 4.38 -10.76 -0.74
CA LEU A 12 4.31 -11.67 -1.89
C LEU A 12 2.91 -12.31 -2.03
N ILE A 13 2.30 -12.73 -0.92
CA ILE A 13 0.94 -13.29 -0.92
C ILE A 13 -0.07 -12.24 -1.40
N LEU A 14 0.00 -11.01 -0.88
CA LEU A 14 -0.89 -9.93 -1.30
C LEU A 14 -0.77 -9.66 -2.81
N ARG A 15 0.44 -9.72 -3.37
CA ARG A 15 0.64 -9.55 -4.83
C ARG A 15 0.05 -10.67 -5.64
N VAL A 16 0.28 -11.92 -5.24
CA VAL A 16 -0.31 -13.06 -5.94
C VAL A 16 -1.82 -13.01 -5.84
N SER A 17 -2.40 -12.57 -4.72
CA SER A 17 -3.86 -12.47 -4.59
C SER A 17 -4.48 -11.43 -5.54
N VAL A 18 -3.82 -10.30 -5.79
CA VAL A 18 -4.30 -9.29 -6.74
C VAL A 18 -4.33 -9.83 -8.17
N LEU A 19 -3.40 -10.73 -8.54
CA LEU A 19 -3.40 -11.37 -9.86
C LEU A 19 -4.53 -12.39 -10.05
N LEU A 20 -5.08 -12.91 -8.95
CA LEU A 20 -6.05 -14.01 -8.96
C LEU A 20 -7.49 -13.56 -8.67
N VAL A 21 -7.66 -12.42 -8.00
CA VAL A 21 -8.96 -11.91 -7.56
C VAL A 21 -9.30 -10.66 -8.38
N PRO A 22 -10.46 -10.61 -9.06
CA PRO A 22 -10.88 -9.42 -9.79
C PRO A 22 -10.96 -8.22 -8.86
N GLU A 23 -10.51 -7.07 -9.34
CA GLU A 23 -10.55 -5.82 -8.59
C GLU A 23 -12.01 -5.42 -8.30
N VAL A 24 -12.28 -5.07 -7.04
CA VAL A 24 -13.56 -4.52 -6.61
C VAL A 24 -13.33 -3.06 -6.26
N ASP A 25 -13.88 -2.16 -7.05
CA ASP A 25 -13.72 -0.72 -6.83
C ASP A 25 -14.61 -0.24 -5.69
N VAL A 26 -13.97 0.22 -4.61
CA VAL A 26 -14.67 0.90 -3.53
C VAL A 26 -14.73 2.38 -3.87
N THR A 27 -15.93 2.91 -4.07
CA THR A 27 -16.16 4.33 -4.37
C THR A 27 -16.68 5.07 -3.15
N PHE A 28 -16.08 6.22 -2.82
CA PHE A 28 -16.57 7.17 -1.83
C PHE A 28 -16.72 8.54 -2.49
N PHE A 29 -17.93 9.12 -2.48
CA PHE A 29 -18.22 10.42 -3.09
C PHE A 29 -17.74 10.54 -4.56
N ASN A 30 -17.93 9.49 -5.37
CA ASN A 30 -17.42 9.35 -6.74
C ASN A 30 -15.88 9.35 -6.89
N VAL A 31 -15.14 9.19 -5.80
CA VAL A 31 -13.69 8.95 -5.83
C VAL A 31 -13.46 7.46 -5.60
N ILE A 32 -12.74 6.81 -6.50
CA ILE A 32 -12.32 5.43 -6.34
C ILE A 32 -11.19 5.40 -5.31
N VAL A 33 -11.44 4.70 -4.21
CA VAL A 33 -10.51 4.55 -3.09
C VAL A 33 -9.73 3.26 -3.31
N HIS A 34 -8.57 3.39 -3.93
CA HIS A 34 -7.69 2.25 -4.14
C HIS A 34 -7.18 1.65 -2.82
N HIS A 35 -6.80 0.37 -2.90
CA HIS A 35 -6.21 -0.45 -1.84
C HIS A 35 -5.14 0.27 -1.00
N PHE A 36 -4.39 1.19 -1.63
CA PHE A 36 -3.44 2.09 -1.00
C PHE A 36 -3.96 2.79 0.26
N TRP A 37 -5.17 3.37 0.19
CA TRP A 37 -5.73 4.19 1.25
C TRP A 37 -6.15 3.36 2.47
N PHE A 38 -6.41 2.06 2.29
CA PHE A 38 -6.59 1.13 3.41
C PHE A 38 -5.25 0.76 4.06
N GLY A 39 -4.16 0.78 3.28
CA GLY A 39 -2.82 0.54 3.78
C GLY A 39 -2.33 1.58 4.81
N ILE A 40 -2.62 2.87 4.60
CA ILE A 40 -2.23 3.95 5.54
C ILE A 40 -2.74 3.72 6.97
N PRO A 41 -4.05 3.61 7.24
CA PRO A 41 -4.56 3.45 8.60
C PRO A 41 -4.10 2.13 9.22
N ILE A 42 -3.96 1.05 8.44
CA ILE A 42 -3.40 -0.22 8.92
C ILE A 42 -1.94 -0.01 9.35
N PHE A 43 -1.13 0.65 8.53
CA PHE A 43 0.27 0.94 8.85
C PHE A 43 0.40 1.81 10.12
N VAL A 44 -0.37 2.90 10.21
CA VAL A 44 -0.39 3.80 11.36
C VAL A 44 -0.81 3.04 12.63
N LEU A 45 -1.84 2.20 12.56
CA LEU A 45 -2.26 1.35 13.66
C LEU A 45 -1.16 0.36 14.07
N GLY A 46 -0.52 -0.29 13.12
CA GLY A 46 0.59 -1.21 13.36
C GLY A 46 1.78 -0.52 14.04
N TYR A 47 2.02 0.75 13.70
CA TYR A 47 3.05 1.58 14.32
C TYR A 47 2.73 1.84 15.79
N PHE A 48 1.53 2.33 16.10
CA PHE A 48 1.12 2.61 17.48
C PHE A 48 1.05 1.35 18.35
N LEU A 49 0.55 0.24 17.79
CA LEU A 49 0.46 -1.04 18.50
C LEU A 49 1.81 -1.77 18.60
N ARG A 50 2.84 -1.27 17.91
CA ARG A 50 4.17 -1.91 17.80
C ARG A 50 4.06 -3.37 17.31
N LYS A 51 3.12 -3.64 16.40
CA LYS A 51 2.89 -4.97 15.81
C LYS A 51 3.40 -4.97 14.38
N SER A 52 4.54 -5.63 14.20
CA SER A 52 5.23 -5.74 12.92
C SER A 52 4.43 -6.41 11.81
N TRP A 53 3.58 -7.38 12.14
CA TRP A 53 2.74 -8.03 11.14
C TRP A 53 1.69 -7.05 10.57
N ILE A 54 1.13 -6.18 11.42
CA ILE A 54 0.21 -5.11 10.98
C ILE A 54 0.96 -4.09 10.11
N LEU A 55 2.18 -3.73 10.52
CA LEU A 55 3.05 -2.88 9.69
C LEU A 55 3.32 -3.49 8.31
N GLY A 56 3.57 -4.81 8.25
CA GLY A 56 3.79 -5.55 7.01
C GLY A 56 2.56 -5.58 6.11
N VAL A 57 1.37 -5.78 6.68
CA VAL A 57 0.09 -5.72 5.93
C VAL A 57 -0.14 -4.31 5.37
N GLY A 58 0.01 -3.28 6.20
CA GLY A 58 -0.15 -1.89 5.78
C GLY A 58 0.82 -1.50 4.67
N LEU A 59 2.10 -1.83 4.82
CA LEU A 59 3.12 -1.62 3.78
C LEU A 59 2.81 -2.41 2.51
N GLY A 60 2.32 -3.65 2.62
CA GLY A 60 1.93 -4.48 1.48
C GLY A 60 0.87 -3.81 0.61
N PHE A 61 -0.16 -3.23 1.23
CA PHE A 61 -1.18 -2.44 0.52
C PHE A 61 -0.61 -1.13 -0.08
N MET A 62 0.26 -0.45 0.66
CA MET A 62 0.80 0.84 0.20
C MET A 62 1.80 0.68 -0.95
N ILE A 63 2.61 -0.39 -0.94
CA ILE A 63 3.57 -0.66 -2.00
C ILE A 63 2.87 -1.12 -3.28
N ASP A 64 1.61 -1.57 -3.17
CA ASP A 64 0.78 -2.01 -4.29
C ASP A 64 0.65 -0.94 -5.36
N GLN A 65 0.19 0.23 -4.94
CA GLN A 65 0.10 1.44 -5.76
C GLN A 65 1.43 1.85 -6.37
N LEU A 66 2.52 1.81 -5.58
CA LEU A 66 3.85 2.22 -6.06
C LEU A 66 4.31 1.30 -7.20
N PHE A 67 4.09 -0.01 -7.07
CA PHE A 67 4.42 -0.96 -8.12
C PHE A 67 3.54 -0.76 -9.36
N PHE A 68 2.23 -0.57 -9.19
CA PHE A 68 1.35 -0.28 -10.31
C PHE A 68 1.84 0.95 -11.07
N LEU A 69 2.15 2.04 -10.39
CA LEU A 69 2.69 3.26 -11.01
C LEU A 69 4.02 3.03 -11.73
N LEU A 70 4.95 2.31 -11.11
CA LEU A 70 6.25 1.99 -11.72
C LEU A 70 6.10 1.10 -12.96
N LEU A 71 5.08 0.25 -13.00
CA LEU A 71 4.75 -0.62 -14.13
C LEU A 71 3.83 0.05 -15.16
N GLY A 72 3.55 1.35 -15.01
CA GLY A 72 2.75 2.14 -15.96
C GLY A 72 1.25 2.18 -15.68
N GLY A 73 0.80 1.64 -14.55
CA GLY A 73 -0.56 1.76 -14.02
C GLY A 73 -1.64 1.22 -14.94
N GLY A 74 -1.30 0.30 -15.86
CA GLY A 74 -2.24 -0.25 -16.84
C GLY A 74 -2.83 0.77 -17.83
N GLY A 75 -2.36 2.03 -17.84
CA GLY A 75 -2.99 3.12 -18.58
C GLY A 75 -4.27 3.68 -17.95
N ASP A 76 -4.61 3.24 -16.74
CA ASP A 76 -5.83 3.65 -16.06
C ASP A 76 -5.62 4.98 -15.31
N ILE A 77 -6.46 5.96 -15.62
CA ILE A 77 -6.35 7.35 -15.16
C ILE A 77 -6.48 7.48 -13.64
N GLU A 78 -7.11 6.50 -12.99
CA GLU A 78 -7.38 6.50 -11.55
C GLU A 78 -6.10 6.33 -10.73
N TYR A 79 -5.13 5.57 -11.26
CA TYR A 79 -3.81 5.42 -10.65
C TYR A 79 -3.00 6.72 -10.73
N TRP A 80 -3.23 7.53 -11.75
CA TRP A 80 -2.57 8.82 -11.97
C TRP A 80 -3.30 10.01 -11.33
N GLY A 81 -4.49 9.78 -10.78
CA GLY A 81 -5.28 10.78 -10.11
C GLY A 81 -4.59 11.36 -8.86
N LEU A 82 -4.92 12.61 -8.55
CA LEU A 82 -4.38 13.31 -7.37
C LEU A 82 -4.52 12.53 -6.05
N PRO A 83 -5.65 11.84 -5.74
CA PRO A 83 -5.75 11.03 -4.53
C PRO A 83 -4.70 9.94 -4.49
N SER A 84 -4.59 9.13 -5.55
CA SER A 84 -3.63 8.04 -5.68
C SER A 84 -2.17 8.52 -5.57
N MET A 85 -1.84 9.63 -6.24
CA MET A 85 -0.52 10.27 -6.17
C MET A 85 -0.17 10.81 -4.79
N SER A 86 -1.11 11.48 -4.13
CA SER A 86 -0.90 12.04 -2.80
C SER A 86 -0.54 10.96 -1.78
N GLY A 87 -1.17 9.80 -1.89
CA GLY A 87 -0.87 8.65 -1.08
C GLY A 87 0.58 8.17 -1.23
N VAL A 88 1.04 7.99 -2.47
CA VAL A 88 2.41 7.54 -2.75
C VAL A 88 3.45 8.54 -2.25
N LEU A 89 3.19 9.84 -2.38
CA LEU A 89 4.07 10.88 -1.83
C LEU A 89 4.15 10.81 -0.31
N VAL A 90 3.02 10.54 0.38
CA VAL A 90 3.01 10.31 1.83
C VAL A 90 3.82 9.07 2.20
N LEU A 91 3.67 7.95 1.47
CA LEU A 91 4.48 6.74 1.70
C LEU A 91 5.97 7.04 1.57
N VAL A 92 6.39 7.66 0.47
CA VAL A 92 7.79 8.00 0.22
C VAL A 92 8.32 8.95 1.29
N GLY A 93 7.54 9.95 1.69
CA GLY A 93 7.87 10.85 2.79
C GLY A 93 8.06 10.11 4.12
N LEU A 94 7.18 9.16 4.45
CA LEU A 94 7.30 8.33 5.64
C LEU A 94 8.54 7.43 5.60
N LEU A 95 8.86 6.83 4.44
CA LEU A 95 10.04 5.97 4.28
C LEU A 95 11.35 6.77 4.36
N LEU A 96 11.41 7.92 3.71
CA LEU A 96 12.60 8.79 3.70
C LEU A 96 12.80 9.48 5.06
N GLY A 97 11.72 9.93 5.71
CA GLY A 97 11.77 10.50 7.06
C GLY A 97 12.24 9.50 8.11
N ARG A 98 12.12 8.19 7.83
CA ARG A 98 12.57 7.12 8.73
C ARG A 98 14.08 6.87 8.73
N ARG A 99 14.89 7.57 7.91
CA ARG A 99 16.36 7.57 8.05
C ARG A 99 16.87 8.24 9.35
N ILE A 100 15.97 8.63 10.27
CA ILE A 100 16.28 9.45 11.46
C ILE A 100 16.12 8.67 12.79
N PHE A 101 15.75 7.39 12.78
CA PHE A 101 15.72 6.56 14.00
C PHE A 101 16.58 5.30 13.88
#